data_AF-A0A956BX81-F1
#
_entry.id   AF-A0A956BX81-F1
#
_cell.length_a   1.000
_cell.length_b   1.000
_cell.length_c   1.000
_cell.angle_alpha   90.00
_cell.angle_beta   90.00
_cell.angle_gamma   90.00
#
_symmetry.space_group_name_H-M   'P 1'
#
loop_
_entity.id
_entity.type
_entity.pdbx_description
1 polymer ?
#
loop_
_entity_poly.entity_id
_entity_poly.type
_entity_poly.pdbx_seq_one_letter_code
_entity_poly.pdbx_strand_id
1 'polypeptide(L)'
;MAAESAGGEAVPTIAPPSTTDPAHALRRSEERAPCQDYTPLRRPFFGDLHVHTARSQDASTQDTRVTPREAYLFARGEALGIQPFDADGRSLRTVQLDRALDFAAVTDHAEQIGEVHLCRTPGAPGHGSLVCRLYRRFPRIAFFVMNGRYSILGTRWGFCGEGGRDCLEAAGVVWQEHQQAAEEAYDRSQDCAFTSLVAYEWTAYG
;
A
#
# COMPACT_ATOMS: atom_id res chain seq x y z
N MET A 1 37.08 -10.05 -57.31
CA MET A 1 36.06 -10.06 -56.25
C MET A 1 36.78 -10.18 -54.93
N ALA A 2 37.01 -9.05 -54.25
CA ALA A 2 37.56 -9.00 -52.91
C ALA A 2 36.41 -8.60 -51.97
N ALA A 3 36.19 -9.37 -50.91
CA ALA A 3 35.20 -9.09 -49.89
C ALA A 3 35.78 -8.08 -48.89
N GLU A 4 35.03 -7.02 -48.59
CA GLU A 4 35.34 -6.06 -47.53
C GLU A 4 35.12 -6.70 -46.16
N SER A 5 36.09 -6.57 -45.25
CA SER A 5 35.91 -6.93 -43.83
C SER A 5 35.24 -5.76 -43.10
N ALA A 6 34.05 -5.97 -42.57
CA ALA A 6 33.43 -5.04 -41.63
C ALA A 6 34.24 -5.01 -40.32
N GLY A 7 34.74 -3.84 -39.95
CA GLY A 7 35.39 -3.61 -38.67
C GLY A 7 34.38 -3.69 -37.52
N GLY A 8 34.63 -4.57 -36.56
CA GLY A 8 33.85 -4.64 -35.32
C GLY A 8 34.21 -3.49 -34.39
N GLU A 9 33.24 -2.64 -34.09
CA GLU A 9 33.38 -1.56 -33.12
C GLU A 9 33.31 -2.14 -31.70
N ALA A 10 34.32 -1.85 -30.88
CA ALA A 10 34.40 -2.34 -29.50
C ALA A 10 33.30 -1.69 -28.64
N VAL A 11 32.51 -2.52 -27.96
CA VAL A 11 31.51 -2.06 -26.98
C VAL A 11 32.24 -1.33 -25.84
N PRO A 12 31.87 -0.08 -25.51
CA PRO A 12 32.56 0.67 -24.47
C PRO A 12 32.27 0.05 -23.11
N THR A 13 33.32 -0.32 -22.39
CA THR A 13 33.25 -0.75 -21.00
C THR A 13 32.89 0.45 -20.13
N ILE A 14 31.63 0.54 -19.70
CA ILE A 14 31.21 1.54 -18.71
C ILE A 14 31.79 1.12 -17.36
N ALA A 15 32.72 1.91 -16.84
CA ALA A 15 33.24 1.73 -15.49
C ALA A 15 32.09 1.91 -14.46
N PRO A 16 32.02 1.09 -13.41
CA PRO A 16 31.01 1.29 -12.36
C PRO A 16 31.23 2.67 -11.73
N PRO A 17 30.15 3.39 -11.39
CA PRO A 17 30.27 4.69 -10.74
C PRO A 17 31.03 4.54 -9.42
N SER A 18 32.00 5.42 -9.20
CA SER A 18 32.78 5.50 -7.97
C SER A 18 31.84 5.77 -6.79
N THR A 19 31.75 4.83 -5.85
CA THR A 19 30.87 4.86 -4.67
C THR A 19 31.33 5.82 -3.56
N THR A 20 32.27 6.72 -3.85
CA THR A 20 32.97 7.55 -2.87
C THR A 20 32.66 9.04 -2.95
N ASP A 21 31.73 9.48 -3.81
CA ASP A 21 31.29 10.88 -3.80
C ASP A 21 30.34 11.15 -2.61
N PRO A 22 30.79 11.85 -1.54
CA PRO A 22 29.97 12.11 -0.38
C PRO A 22 28.86 13.14 -0.66
N ALA A 23 28.91 13.86 -1.79
CA ALA A 23 27.91 14.87 -2.15
C ALA A 23 26.54 14.27 -2.52
N HIS A 24 26.49 12.97 -2.85
CA HIS A 24 25.27 12.24 -3.22
C HIS A 24 24.98 11.01 -2.35
N ALA A 25 25.70 10.84 -1.23
CA ALA A 25 25.41 9.77 -0.30
C ALA A 25 24.04 10.00 0.36
N LEU A 26 23.05 9.20 -0.04
CA LEU A 26 21.74 9.13 0.60
C LEU A 26 21.95 8.96 2.11
N ARG A 27 21.60 9.99 2.90
CA ARG A 27 21.65 9.90 4.36
C ARG A 27 20.60 8.89 4.79
N ARG A 28 21.05 7.71 5.22
CA ARG A 28 20.17 6.71 5.83
C ARG A 28 19.77 7.24 7.21
N SER A 29 18.46 7.38 7.43
CA SER A 29 17.90 7.76 8.73
C SER A 29 17.88 6.61 9.73
N GLU A 30 18.21 5.40 9.28
CA GLU A 30 18.19 4.18 10.08
C GLU A 30 19.60 3.57 10.23
N GLU A 31 19.79 2.89 11.35
CA GLU A 31 20.94 2.02 11.59
C GLU A 31 20.57 0.59 11.20
N ARG A 32 21.22 0.06 10.17
CA ARG A 32 21.09 -1.35 9.77
C ARG A 32 22.41 -1.85 9.20
N ALA A 33 22.59 -3.16 9.25
CA ALA A 33 23.72 -3.78 8.58
C ALA A 33 23.57 -3.68 7.05
N PRO A 34 24.69 -3.58 6.30
CA PRO A 34 24.64 -3.67 4.84
C PRO A 34 24.07 -5.02 4.39
N CYS A 35 23.41 -5.03 3.22
CA CYS A 35 22.98 -6.29 2.61
C CYS A 35 24.19 -7.16 2.29
N GLN A 36 24.11 -8.46 2.57
CA GLN A 36 25.11 -9.44 2.18
C GLN A 36 25.16 -9.60 0.65
N ASP A 37 24.00 -9.56 0.00
CA ASP A 37 23.89 -9.66 -1.45
C ASP A 37 23.84 -8.26 -2.08
N TYR A 38 24.97 -7.87 -2.68
CA TYR A 38 25.14 -6.60 -3.37
C TYR A 38 25.93 -6.81 -4.66
N THR A 39 25.48 -6.17 -5.74
CA THR A 39 26.25 -6.08 -6.99
C THR A 39 26.50 -4.61 -7.34
N PRO A 40 27.74 -4.25 -7.75
CA PRO A 40 28.07 -2.90 -8.20
C PRO A 40 27.19 -2.40 -9.35
N LEU A 41 26.65 -3.30 -10.16
CA LEU A 41 25.80 -2.96 -11.31
C LEU A 41 24.31 -2.88 -10.97
N ARG A 42 23.94 -2.99 -9.69
CA ARG A 42 22.56 -3.08 -9.19
C ARG A 42 21.81 -4.32 -9.69
N ARG A 43 20.65 -4.59 -9.11
CA ARG A 43 19.76 -5.69 -9.47
C ARG A 43 18.38 -5.13 -9.82
N PRO A 44 17.67 -5.72 -10.79
CA PRO A 44 16.25 -5.42 -10.95
C PRO A 44 15.48 -5.96 -9.75
N PHE A 45 14.54 -5.16 -9.26
CA PHE A 45 13.58 -5.54 -8.24
C PHE A 45 12.16 -5.40 -8.79
N PHE A 46 11.26 -6.27 -8.34
CA PHE A 46 9.86 -6.34 -8.74
C PHE A 46 8.97 -6.18 -7.52
N GLY A 47 8.02 -5.27 -7.60
CA GLY A 47 7.15 -4.95 -6.49
C GLY A 47 5.87 -4.26 -6.93
N ASP A 48 4.99 -4.02 -5.97
CA ASP A 48 3.70 -3.35 -6.18
C ASP A 48 3.63 -2.07 -5.36
N LEU A 49 3.29 -0.96 -6.01
CA LEU A 49 3.23 0.37 -5.40
C LEU A 49 1.80 0.90 -5.29
N HIS A 50 0.79 0.10 -5.64
CA HIS A 50 -0.61 0.51 -5.64
C HIS A 50 -1.49 -0.64 -5.13
N VAL A 51 -1.56 -0.79 -3.81
CA VAL A 51 -2.27 -1.89 -3.14
C VAL A 51 -3.29 -1.37 -2.15
N HIS A 52 -4.54 -1.80 -2.31
CA HIS A 52 -5.66 -1.38 -1.47
C HIS A 52 -6.12 -2.52 -0.55
N THR A 53 -6.50 -2.16 0.66
CA THR A 53 -6.90 -3.03 1.76
C THR A 53 -8.32 -2.71 2.21
N ALA A 54 -8.79 -3.40 3.25
CA ALA A 54 -10.07 -3.14 3.89
C ALA A 54 -10.21 -1.72 4.49
N ARG A 55 -9.12 -0.94 4.56
CA ARG A 55 -9.14 0.47 5.01
C ARG A 55 -9.41 1.44 3.87
N SER A 56 -9.15 1.07 2.61
CA SER A 56 -9.55 1.89 1.47
C SER A 56 -11.02 1.71 1.16
N GLN A 57 -11.68 2.79 0.76
CA GLN A 57 -13.11 2.81 0.50
C GLN A 57 -13.51 1.88 -0.67
N ASP A 58 -12.74 1.91 -1.76
CA ASP A 58 -13.00 1.16 -2.98
C ASP A 58 -12.84 -0.36 -2.81
N ALA A 59 -11.81 -0.79 -2.10
CA ALA A 59 -11.58 -2.19 -1.76
C ALA A 59 -12.57 -2.65 -0.68
N SER A 60 -12.78 -1.86 0.37
CA SER A 60 -13.75 -2.15 1.43
C SER A 60 -15.17 -2.40 0.90
N THR A 61 -15.64 -1.58 -0.05
CA THR A 61 -16.96 -1.73 -0.68
C THR A 61 -17.04 -2.88 -1.69
N GLN A 62 -15.92 -3.54 -1.98
CA GLN A 62 -15.87 -4.79 -2.72
C GLN A 62 -15.74 -6.02 -1.80
N ASP A 63 -15.96 -5.85 -0.50
CA ASP A 63 -15.79 -6.89 0.54
C ASP A 63 -14.34 -7.39 0.68
N THR A 64 -13.35 -6.55 0.33
CA THR A 64 -11.97 -6.77 0.78
C THR A 64 -11.92 -6.62 2.30
N ARG A 65 -11.41 -7.67 2.96
CA ARG A 65 -11.25 -7.77 4.42
C ARG A 65 -9.80 -7.78 4.89
N VAL A 66 -8.87 -7.87 3.93
CA VAL A 66 -7.42 -7.91 4.12
C VAL A 66 -6.96 -6.64 4.83
N THR A 67 -6.12 -6.79 5.85
CA THR A 67 -5.47 -5.70 6.59
C THR A 67 -4.15 -5.27 5.93
N PRO A 68 -3.61 -4.07 6.23
CA PRO A 68 -2.27 -3.67 5.77
C PRO A 68 -1.18 -4.69 6.09
N ARG A 69 -1.20 -5.28 7.29
CA ARG A 69 -0.25 -6.34 7.69
C ARG A 69 -0.37 -7.57 6.79
N GLU A 70 -1.59 -8.07 6.58
CA GLU A 70 -1.83 -9.23 5.71
C GLU A 70 -1.45 -8.96 4.26
N ALA A 71 -1.61 -7.73 3.77
CA ALA A 71 -1.16 -7.34 2.44
C ALA A 71 0.38 -7.48 2.29
N TYR A 72 1.15 -7.06 3.29
CA TYR A 72 2.60 -7.28 3.28
C TYR A 72 2.99 -8.75 3.45
N LEU A 73 2.26 -9.53 4.26
CA LEU A 73 2.47 -10.99 4.34
C LEU A 73 2.28 -11.65 2.97
N PHE A 74 1.20 -11.31 2.27
CA PHE A 74 0.95 -11.78 0.90
C PHE A 74 2.05 -11.35 -0.07
N ALA A 75 2.52 -10.09 0.00
CA ALA A 75 3.64 -9.61 -0.80
C ALA A 75 4.93 -10.40 -0.55
N ARG A 76 5.16 -10.88 0.69
CA ARG A 76 6.28 -11.76 1.06
C ARG A 76 6.04 -13.25 0.72
N GLY A 77 4.95 -13.56 0.05
CA GLY A 77 4.65 -14.90 -0.46
C GLY A 77 3.76 -15.75 0.43
N GLU A 78 3.17 -15.22 1.51
CA GLU A 78 2.19 -15.96 2.31
C GLU A 78 0.87 -16.14 1.55
N ALA A 79 0.15 -17.23 1.84
CA ALA A 79 -1.18 -17.44 1.27
C ALA A 79 -2.21 -16.49 1.91
N LEU A 80 -3.09 -15.92 1.08
CA LEU A 80 -4.12 -14.97 1.49
C LEU A 80 -5.52 -15.52 1.22
N GLY A 81 -6.37 -15.52 2.23
CA GLY A 81 -7.78 -15.85 2.08
C GLY A 81 -8.56 -14.70 1.43
N ILE A 82 -9.36 -15.00 0.41
CA ILE A 82 -10.19 -14.01 -0.30
C ILE A 82 -11.64 -14.49 -0.44
N GLN A 83 -12.55 -13.59 -0.81
CA GLN A 83 -13.97 -13.89 -1.01
C GLN A 83 -14.18 -15.09 -1.96
N PRO A 84 -15.24 -15.91 -1.86
CA PRO A 84 -16.32 -15.79 -0.90
C PRO A 84 -15.90 -16.23 0.50
N PHE A 85 -16.65 -15.74 1.48
CA PHE A 85 -16.49 -16.10 2.89
C PHE A 85 -17.71 -16.88 3.36
N ASP A 86 -17.54 -17.82 4.30
CA ASP A 86 -18.65 -18.51 4.94
C ASP A 86 -19.37 -17.64 5.99
N ALA A 87 -20.38 -18.20 6.64
CA ALA A 87 -21.16 -17.51 7.67
C ALA A 87 -20.32 -17.10 8.90
N ASP A 88 -19.22 -17.80 9.16
CA ASP A 88 -18.29 -17.52 10.26
C ASP A 88 -17.19 -16.54 9.82
N GLY A 89 -17.23 -16.06 8.58
CA GLY A 89 -16.27 -15.12 8.01
C GLY A 89 -14.97 -15.75 7.53
N ARG A 90 -14.87 -17.08 7.48
CA ARG A 90 -13.69 -17.79 6.97
C ARG A 90 -13.69 -17.77 5.46
N SER A 91 -12.51 -17.55 4.87
CA SER A 91 -12.36 -17.57 3.42
C SER A 91 -12.56 -18.99 2.87
N LEU A 92 -13.28 -19.09 1.76
CA LEU A 92 -13.51 -20.34 1.03
C LEU A 92 -12.50 -20.55 -0.11
N ARG A 93 -11.62 -19.58 -0.38
CA ARG A 93 -10.51 -19.74 -1.34
C ARG A 93 -9.29 -18.93 -0.95
N THR A 94 -8.12 -19.49 -1.22
CA THR A 94 -6.84 -18.82 -1.00
C THR A 94 -6.19 -18.45 -2.33
N VAL A 95 -5.36 -17.41 -2.31
CA VAL A 95 -4.43 -17.05 -3.37
C VAL A 95 -3.03 -16.90 -2.79
N GLN A 96 -2.01 -17.15 -3.59
CA GLN A 96 -0.61 -16.97 -3.23
C GLN A 96 0.13 -16.49 -4.48
N LEU A 97 1.13 -15.64 -4.31
CA LEU A 97 2.00 -15.25 -5.41
C LEU A 97 2.91 -16.43 -5.79
N ASP A 98 3.13 -16.64 -7.09
CA ASP A 98 4.09 -17.65 -7.57
C ASP A 98 5.52 -17.35 -7.09
N ARG A 99 5.81 -16.07 -6.81
CA ARG A 99 7.06 -15.58 -6.24
C ARG A 99 6.77 -14.38 -5.33
N ALA A 100 7.43 -14.31 -4.17
CA ALA A 100 7.43 -13.13 -3.32
C ALA A 100 7.95 -11.88 -4.07
N LEU A 101 7.36 -10.74 -3.77
CA LEU A 101 7.81 -9.44 -4.24
C LEU A 101 9.07 -9.01 -3.49
N ASP A 102 9.88 -8.18 -4.14
CA ASP A 102 11.06 -7.59 -3.54
C ASP A 102 10.70 -6.32 -2.73
N PHE A 103 9.61 -5.65 -3.10
CA PHE A 103 9.07 -4.51 -2.36
C PHE A 103 7.55 -4.36 -2.52
N ALA A 104 6.90 -3.68 -1.56
CA ALA A 104 5.50 -3.28 -1.72
C ALA A 104 5.16 -1.99 -0.97
N ALA A 105 4.09 -1.33 -1.41
CA ALA A 105 3.46 -0.21 -0.72
C ALA A 105 1.96 -0.46 -0.60
N VAL A 106 1.42 -0.39 0.62
CA VAL A 106 -0.02 -0.29 0.83
C VAL A 106 -0.41 1.18 0.63
N THR A 107 -1.38 1.44 -0.23
CA THR A 107 -1.77 2.78 -0.67
C THR A 107 -3.27 2.99 -0.58
N ASP A 108 -3.84 2.84 0.61
CA ASP A 108 -5.27 3.10 0.79
C ASP A 108 -5.62 4.58 0.55
N HIS A 109 -6.84 4.87 0.07
CA HIS A 109 -7.36 6.22 -0.21
C HIS A 109 -7.29 7.14 1.03
N ALA A 110 -6.46 8.18 1.01
CA ALA A 110 -6.22 9.05 2.17
C ALA A 110 -7.44 9.89 2.59
N GLU A 111 -8.28 10.30 1.64
CA GLU A 111 -9.36 11.27 1.86
C GLU A 111 -10.47 10.69 2.75
N GLN A 112 -10.69 9.39 2.63
CA GLN A 112 -11.84 8.66 3.19
C GLN A 112 -11.43 7.62 4.24
N ILE A 113 -10.13 7.47 4.50
CA ILE A 113 -9.60 6.41 5.38
C ILE A 113 -10.18 6.47 6.81
N GLY A 114 -10.43 7.69 7.30
CA GLY A 114 -11.08 7.92 8.59
C GLY A 114 -12.57 7.57 8.57
N GLU A 115 -13.29 7.95 7.52
CA GLU A 115 -14.71 7.64 7.32
C GLU A 115 -14.94 6.14 7.22
N VAL A 116 -14.09 5.43 6.47
CA VAL A 116 -14.13 3.96 6.37
C VAL A 116 -13.95 3.34 7.76
N HIS A 117 -12.97 3.82 8.52
CA HIS A 117 -12.73 3.36 9.89
C HIS A 117 -13.95 3.59 10.79
N LEU A 118 -14.48 4.81 10.88
CA LEU A 118 -15.65 5.13 11.70
C LEU A 118 -16.89 4.31 11.29
N CYS A 119 -17.12 4.14 9.99
CA CYS A 119 -18.24 3.34 9.51
C CYS A 119 -18.10 1.85 9.79
N ARG A 120 -16.87 1.33 9.99
CA ARG A 120 -16.62 -0.09 10.29
C ARG A 120 -16.37 -0.38 11.77
N THR A 121 -16.07 0.61 12.59
CA THR A 121 -15.78 0.43 14.02
C THR A 121 -17.05 0.61 14.88
N PRO A 122 -17.61 -0.45 15.48
CA PRO A 122 -18.77 -0.32 16.38
C PRO A 122 -18.47 0.61 17.56
N GLY A 123 -19.41 1.49 17.89
CA GLY A 123 -19.26 2.47 18.97
C GLY A 123 -18.49 3.74 18.60
N ALA A 124 -17.85 3.79 17.42
CA ALA A 124 -17.17 5.01 16.97
C ALA A 124 -18.17 6.15 16.67
N PRO A 125 -17.74 7.43 16.84
CA PRO A 125 -18.52 8.58 16.41
C PRO A 125 -18.94 8.43 14.95
N GLY A 126 -20.25 8.52 14.67
CA GLY A 126 -20.76 8.38 13.31
C GLY A 126 -21.06 6.95 12.83
N HIS A 127 -20.66 5.89 13.54
CA HIS A 127 -20.93 4.49 13.15
C HIS A 127 -22.43 4.21 12.93
N GLY A 128 -23.28 4.85 13.74
CA GLY A 128 -24.73 4.78 13.68
C GLY A 128 -25.39 5.73 12.67
N SER A 129 -24.62 6.52 11.92
CA SER A 129 -25.17 7.44 10.92
C SER A 129 -25.86 6.70 9.77
N LEU A 130 -26.76 7.39 9.06
CA LEU A 130 -27.41 6.82 7.87
C LEU A 130 -26.39 6.41 6.81
N VAL A 131 -25.36 7.23 6.61
CA VAL A 131 -24.29 6.98 5.63
C VAL A 131 -23.51 5.72 6.00
N CYS A 132 -23.12 5.55 7.27
CA CYS A 132 -22.40 4.34 7.68
C CYS A 132 -23.27 3.09 7.68
N ARG A 133 -24.58 3.18 7.96
CA ARG A 133 -25.50 2.06 7.77
C ARG A 133 -25.63 1.68 6.29
N LEU A 134 -25.75 2.67 5.41
CA LEU A 134 -25.75 2.46 3.96
C LEU A 134 -24.45 1.79 3.51
N TYR A 135 -23.31 2.28 4.01
CA TYR A 135 -21.98 1.73 3.75
C TYR A 135 -21.89 0.24 4.03
N ARG A 136 -22.34 -0.19 5.21
CA ARG A 136 -22.28 -1.60 5.63
C ARG A 136 -23.34 -2.48 4.96
N ARG A 137 -24.51 -1.94 4.61
CA ARG A 137 -25.64 -2.75 4.10
C ARG A 137 -25.71 -2.83 2.57
N PHE A 138 -25.30 -1.77 1.88
CA PHE A 138 -25.46 -1.63 0.44
C PHE A 138 -24.16 -1.09 -0.18
N PRO A 139 -23.07 -1.87 -0.16
CA PRO A 139 -21.72 -1.37 -0.46
C PRO A 139 -21.57 -0.83 -1.89
N ARG A 140 -22.30 -1.37 -2.88
CA ARG A 140 -22.32 -0.82 -4.25
C ARG A 140 -22.91 0.59 -4.33
N ILE A 141 -23.98 0.85 -3.59
CA ILE A 141 -24.58 2.20 -3.53
C ILE A 141 -23.65 3.12 -2.75
N ALA A 142 -23.10 2.62 -1.64
CA ALA A 142 -22.16 3.35 -0.82
C ALA A 142 -20.90 3.76 -1.59
N PHE A 143 -20.40 2.94 -2.51
CA PHE A 143 -19.28 3.29 -3.38
C PHE A 143 -19.54 4.61 -4.12
N PHE A 144 -20.68 4.74 -4.78
CA PHE A 144 -21.02 5.96 -5.51
C PHE A 144 -21.29 7.14 -4.58
N VAL A 145 -21.98 6.91 -3.45
CA VAL A 145 -22.31 7.96 -2.49
C VAL A 145 -21.05 8.53 -1.81
N MET A 146 -20.13 7.65 -1.40
CA MET A 146 -18.86 8.05 -0.78
C MET A 146 -17.97 8.80 -1.77
N ASN A 147 -17.74 8.24 -2.96
CA ASN A 147 -16.92 8.92 -3.98
C ASN A 147 -17.52 10.26 -4.41
N GLY A 148 -18.82 10.29 -4.70
CA GLY A 148 -19.50 11.52 -5.11
C GLY A 148 -19.39 12.64 -4.08
N ARG A 149 -19.36 12.32 -2.78
CA ARG A 149 -19.20 13.34 -1.73
C ARG A 149 -17.88 14.09 -1.85
N TYR A 150 -16.77 13.39 -2.08
CA TYR A 150 -15.45 14.02 -2.17
C TYR A 150 -15.21 14.60 -3.56
N SER A 151 -15.51 13.84 -4.62
CA SER A 151 -15.23 14.25 -6.00
C SER A 151 -16.13 15.39 -6.51
N ILE A 152 -17.35 15.54 -5.97
CA ILE A 152 -18.31 16.57 -6.43
C ILE A 152 -18.42 17.71 -5.43
N LEU A 153 -18.54 17.41 -4.13
CA LEU A 153 -18.84 18.41 -3.11
C LEU A 153 -17.60 18.86 -2.33
N GLY A 154 -16.47 18.17 -2.42
CA GLY A 154 -15.20 18.54 -1.75
C GLY A 154 -15.31 18.67 -0.22
N THR A 155 -16.30 18.04 0.41
CA THR A 155 -16.61 18.24 1.84
C THR A 155 -16.78 16.92 2.58
N ARG A 156 -16.29 16.86 3.83
CA ARG A 156 -16.51 15.71 4.71
C ARG A 156 -17.99 15.57 5.11
N TRP A 157 -18.34 14.40 5.62
CA TRP A 157 -19.69 14.11 6.11
C TRP A 157 -19.96 14.78 7.46
N GLY A 158 -21.23 15.07 7.75
CA GLY A 158 -21.62 15.65 9.05
C GLY A 158 -21.29 14.76 10.25
N PHE A 159 -21.16 13.44 10.05
CA PHE A 159 -20.73 12.53 11.12
C PHE A 159 -19.23 12.63 11.45
N CYS A 160 -18.44 13.37 10.67
CA CYS A 160 -17.03 13.63 10.95
C CYS A 160 -16.82 14.71 12.02
N GLY A 161 -17.90 15.26 12.59
CA GLY A 161 -17.83 16.31 13.60
C GLY A 161 -17.41 17.68 13.03
N GLU A 162 -17.31 18.65 13.92
CA GLU A 162 -16.90 20.02 13.58
C GLU A 162 -15.51 20.03 12.95
N GLY A 163 -15.35 20.71 11.81
CA GLY A 163 -14.10 20.75 11.06
C GLY A 163 -13.60 19.39 10.54
N GLY A 164 -14.42 18.33 10.63
CA GLY A 164 -13.99 16.98 10.28
C GLY A 164 -13.13 16.28 11.34
N ARG A 165 -13.08 16.81 12.57
CA ARG A 165 -12.21 16.33 13.65
C ARG A 165 -12.25 14.83 13.88
N ASP A 166 -13.44 14.21 13.92
CA ASP A 166 -13.58 12.79 14.26
C ASP A 166 -13.02 11.90 13.14
N CYS A 167 -13.22 12.29 11.87
CA CYS A 167 -12.66 11.57 10.73
C CYS A 167 -11.15 11.77 10.60
N LEU A 168 -10.62 12.96 10.94
CA LEU A 168 -9.17 13.20 10.97
C LEU A 168 -8.48 12.42 12.09
N GLU A 169 -9.09 12.33 13.27
CA GLU A 169 -8.60 11.51 14.39
C GLU A 169 -8.60 10.02 14.00
N ALA A 170 -9.70 9.52 13.42
CA ALA A 170 -9.77 8.16 12.90
C ALA A 170 -8.76 7.89 11.79
N ALA A 171 -8.52 8.85 10.89
CA ALA A 171 -7.50 8.73 9.86
C ALA A 171 -6.10 8.61 10.48
N GLY A 172 -5.80 9.33 11.55
CA GLY A 172 -4.56 9.20 12.31
C GLY A 172 -4.33 7.79 12.87
N VAL A 173 -5.39 7.15 13.38
CA VAL A 173 -5.34 5.75 13.86
C VAL A 173 -4.96 4.80 12.72
N VAL A 174 -5.64 4.90 11.57
CA VAL A 174 -5.35 4.02 10.44
C VAL A 174 -3.99 4.32 9.80
N TRP A 175 -3.55 5.57 9.83
CA TRP A 175 -2.21 5.95 9.37
C TRP A 175 -1.10 5.37 10.25
N GLN A 176 -1.32 5.31 11.57
CA GLN A 176 -0.41 4.59 12.47
C GLN A 176 -0.40 3.08 12.18
N GLU A 177 -1.56 2.48 11.86
CA GLU A 177 -1.64 1.07 11.44
C GLU A 177 -0.83 0.81 10.16
N HIS A 178 -0.91 1.69 9.16
CA HIS A 178 -0.11 1.59 7.93
C HIS A 178 1.39 1.63 8.21
N GLN A 179 1.82 2.62 9.00
CA GLN A 179 3.22 2.75 9.41
C GLN A 179 3.69 1.50 10.15
N GLN A 180 2.95 1.03 11.15
CA GLN A 180 3.30 -0.16 11.91
C GLN A 180 3.39 -1.41 11.01
N ALA A 181 2.43 -1.61 10.11
CA ALA A 181 2.44 -2.74 9.19
C ALA A 181 3.66 -2.71 8.25
N ALA A 182 4.02 -1.53 7.73
CA ALA A 182 5.22 -1.37 6.92
C ALA A 182 6.48 -1.61 7.76
N GLU A 183 6.55 -1.07 8.97
CA GLU A 183 7.71 -1.20 9.87
C GLU A 183 7.99 -2.65 10.27
N GLU A 184 6.94 -3.45 10.49
CA GLU A 184 7.03 -4.88 10.79
C GLU A 184 7.41 -5.73 9.56
N ALA A 185 7.02 -5.27 8.37
CA ALA A 185 7.31 -5.98 7.14
C ALA A 185 8.74 -5.75 6.64
N TYR A 186 9.31 -4.58 6.92
CA TYR A 186 10.62 -4.13 6.43
C TYR A 186 11.76 -5.00 6.97
N ASP A 187 12.51 -5.64 6.07
CA ASP A 187 13.65 -6.46 6.46
C ASP A 187 14.89 -5.59 6.75
N ARG A 188 15.23 -5.51 8.04
CA ARG A 188 16.42 -4.82 8.56
C ARG A 188 17.63 -5.72 8.71
N SER A 189 17.47 -7.02 8.46
CA SER A 189 18.57 -7.96 8.51
C SER A 189 19.54 -7.72 7.35
N GLN A 190 20.66 -8.45 7.37
CA GLN A 190 21.61 -8.44 6.27
C GLN A 190 21.10 -9.18 5.02
N ASP A 191 19.99 -9.91 5.12
CA ASP A 191 19.42 -10.64 3.98
C ASP A 191 18.77 -9.67 2.99
N CYS A 192 18.22 -8.55 3.50
CA CYS A 192 17.54 -7.53 2.70
C CYS A 192 16.46 -8.12 1.77
N ALA A 193 15.72 -9.10 2.26
CA ALA A 193 14.80 -9.91 1.47
C ALA A 193 13.54 -9.16 1.03
N PHE A 194 13.15 -8.10 1.76
CA PHE A 194 11.94 -7.34 1.46
C PHE A 194 12.01 -5.88 1.89
N THR A 195 11.53 -4.97 1.03
CA THR A 195 11.35 -3.55 1.35
C THR A 195 9.88 -3.15 1.35
N SER A 196 9.32 -2.79 2.50
CA SER A 196 8.02 -2.12 2.59
C SER A 196 8.19 -0.61 2.53
N LEU A 197 7.20 0.06 1.97
CA LEU A 197 7.12 1.52 1.88
C LEU A 197 5.91 2.01 2.67
N VAL A 198 6.13 3.03 3.49
CA VAL A 198 5.05 3.78 4.15
C VAL A 198 4.42 4.71 3.13
N ALA A 199 3.18 4.44 2.72
CA ALA A 199 2.50 5.18 1.67
C ALA A 199 0.97 5.23 1.88
N TYR A 200 0.31 6.11 1.13
CA TYR A 200 -1.15 6.16 0.94
C TYR A 200 -1.41 6.64 -0.49
N GLU A 201 -2.60 6.39 -1.03
CA GLU A 201 -3.02 7.03 -2.29
C GLU A 201 -3.65 8.39 -1.98
N TRP A 202 -3.24 9.41 -2.75
CA TRP A 202 -3.95 10.67 -2.84
C TRP A 202 -4.70 10.70 -4.17
N THR A 203 -6.03 10.71 -4.11
CA THR A 203 -6.91 10.33 -5.22
C THR A 203 -7.66 11.52 -5.81
N ALA A 204 -7.95 12.53 -5.00
CA ALA A 204 -8.73 13.68 -5.43
C ALA A 204 -8.11 15.01 -5.05
N TYR A 205 -8.26 15.98 -5.95
CA TYR A 205 -7.92 17.39 -5.72
C TYR A 205 -8.92 18.00 -4.74
N GLY A 206 -8.40 18.58 -3.66
CA GLY A 206 -9.12 19.41 -2.69
C GLY A 206 -8.16 20.36 -2.01
#